data_AF-A0A444ZGW5-F1
#
_entry.id   AF-A0A444ZGW5-F1
#
_cell.length_a   1.000
_cell.length_b   1.000
_cell.length_c   1.000
_cell.angle_alpha   90.00
_cell.angle_beta   90.00
_cell.angle_gamma   90.00
#
_symmetry.space_group_name_H-M   'P 1'
#
loop_
_entity.id
_entity.type
_entity.pdbx_description
1 polymer ?
#
loop_
_entity_poly.entity_id
_entity_poly.type
_entity_poly.pdbx_seq_one_letter_code
_entity_poly.pdbx_strand_id
1 'polypeptide(L)'
;MHIPPMNVPHKLLKELTYSFDLIRNTLDTWYGVLSINQENIGAALDLNAYGLLFPSKVNFKEFTEEDKEVYRSFQGKTLKQLTDLMMEIGVDGDEDRLTFKRAFILYIQMSFLSPTTINKVSPIHMPPIFCVDTIREWNWGGHILDFLIKGISEHILKKNSLMVVSML
;
A
#
# COMPACT_ATOMS: atom_id res chain seq x y z
N MET A 1 -3.86 4.23 -13.17
CA MET A 1 -2.90 3.48 -12.34
C MET A 1 -3.62 2.20 -11.99
N HIS A 2 -3.09 1.05 -12.39
CA HIS A 2 -3.71 -0.23 -12.07
C HIS A 2 -3.39 -0.57 -10.60
N ILE A 3 -4.38 -0.63 -9.71
CA ILE A 3 -4.14 -1.11 -8.35
C ILE A 3 -4.11 -2.65 -8.39
N PRO A 4 -3.11 -3.31 -7.80
CA PRO A 4 -3.12 -4.76 -7.68
C PRO A 4 -4.32 -5.26 -6.87
N PRO A 5 -4.84 -6.46 -7.15
CA PRO A 5 -5.87 -7.06 -6.30
C PRO A 5 -5.36 -7.23 -4.86
N MET A 6 -6.20 -6.87 -3.87
CA MET A 6 -5.87 -7.05 -2.46
C MET A 6 -5.75 -8.54 -2.10
N ASN A 7 -4.78 -8.88 -1.23
CA ASN A 7 -4.62 -10.24 -0.72
C ASN A 7 -5.58 -10.52 0.43
N VAL A 8 -6.87 -10.54 0.12
CA VAL A 8 -7.95 -10.76 1.10
C VAL A 8 -8.79 -11.95 0.62
N PRO A 9 -9.20 -12.88 1.51
CA PRO A 9 -10.09 -13.97 1.12
C PRO A 9 -11.33 -13.43 0.40
N HIS A 10 -11.68 -14.02 -0.74
CA HIS A 10 -12.77 -13.51 -1.59
C HIS A 10 -14.09 -13.31 -0.82
N LYS A 11 -14.41 -14.21 0.12
CA LYS A 11 -15.60 -14.07 0.98
C LYS A 11 -15.55 -12.79 1.83
N LEU A 12 -14.41 -12.51 2.46
CA LEU A 12 -14.24 -11.32 3.29
C LEU A 12 -14.27 -10.05 2.44
N LEU A 13 -13.62 -10.05 1.27
CA LEU A 13 -13.65 -8.92 0.35
C LEU A 13 -15.08 -8.63 -0.13
N LYS A 14 -15.86 -9.68 -0.42
CA LYS A 14 -17.28 -9.56 -0.78
C LYS A 14 -18.06 -8.85 0.35
N GLU A 15 -18.01 -9.35 1.58
CA GLU A 15 -18.70 -8.73 2.73
C GLU A 15 -18.25 -7.28 2.97
N LEU A 16 -16.95 -7.00 2.84
CA LEU A 16 -16.40 -5.65 2.94
C LEU A 16 -17.03 -4.74 1.88
N THR A 17 -17.11 -5.18 0.61
CA THR A 17 -17.71 -4.37 -0.45
C THR A 17 -19.22 -4.15 -0.30
N TYR A 18 -19.94 -5.03 0.39
CA TYR A 18 -21.37 -4.84 0.69
C TYR A 18 -21.61 -3.86 1.82
N SER A 19 -20.71 -3.84 2.82
CA SER A 19 -20.93 -3.11 4.07
C SER A 19 -20.22 -1.75 4.11
N PHE A 20 -19.33 -1.49 3.16
CA PHE A 20 -18.55 -0.25 3.11
C PHE A 20 -19.20 0.82 2.24
N ASP A 21 -19.50 1.98 2.82
CA ASP A 21 -19.93 3.19 2.12
C ASP A 21 -18.72 4.02 1.70
N LEU A 22 -18.43 4.03 0.39
CA LEU A 22 -17.31 4.78 -0.21
C LEU A 22 -17.46 6.30 -0.12
N ILE A 23 -18.68 6.84 0.01
CA ILE A 23 -18.91 8.28 0.08
C ILE A 23 -18.64 8.77 1.50
N ARG A 24 -19.12 8.01 2.48
CA ARG A 24 -18.98 8.36 3.91
C ARG A 24 -17.70 7.82 4.53
N ASN A 25 -16.99 6.92 3.85
CA ASN A 25 -15.89 6.12 4.40
C ASN A 25 -16.31 5.45 5.71
N THR A 26 -17.45 4.76 5.69
CA THR A 26 -18.00 4.07 6.86
C THR A 26 -18.21 2.60 6.58
N LEU A 27 -17.93 1.76 7.58
CA LEU A 27 -18.22 0.33 7.56
C LEU A 27 -19.43 0.05 8.44
N ASP A 28 -20.52 -0.42 7.84
CA ASP A 28 -21.69 -0.90 8.56
C ASP A 28 -21.42 -2.27 9.17
N THR A 29 -21.73 -2.44 10.45
CA THR A 29 -21.53 -3.70 11.18
C THR A 29 -22.74 -3.97 12.06
N TRP A 30 -22.89 -5.22 12.52
CA TRP A 30 -23.94 -5.58 13.48
C TRP A 30 -23.86 -4.82 14.81
N TYR A 31 -22.72 -4.21 15.13
CA TYR A 31 -22.51 -3.43 16.35
C TYR A 31 -22.64 -1.92 16.12
N GLY A 32 -22.97 -1.49 14.89
CA GLY A 32 -23.10 -0.10 14.50
C GLY A 32 -22.14 0.30 13.38
N VAL A 33 -22.13 1.60 13.08
CA VAL A 33 -21.39 2.17 11.97
C VAL A 33 -20.01 2.64 12.44
N LEU A 34 -18.97 2.10 11.83
CA LEU A 34 -17.57 2.47 12.08
C LEU A 34 -17.14 3.52 11.05
N SER A 35 -16.65 4.68 11.50
CA SER A 35 -15.98 5.63 10.60
C SER A 35 -14.55 5.17 10.35
N ILE A 36 -14.19 4.98 9.09
CA ILE A 36 -12.86 4.57 8.65
C ILE A 36 -12.17 5.81 8.08
N ASN A 37 -11.27 6.39 8.87
CA ASN A 37 -10.47 7.54 8.49
C ASN A 37 -9.01 7.33 8.88
N GLN A 38 -8.13 8.23 8.43
CA GLN A 38 -6.69 8.12 8.66
C GLN A 38 -6.33 8.14 10.15
N GLU A 39 -7.05 8.90 10.97
CA GLU A 39 -6.79 9.04 12.41
C GLU A 39 -7.11 7.74 13.15
N ASN A 40 -8.26 7.13 12.84
CA ASN A 40 -8.66 5.85 13.42
C ASN A 40 -7.73 4.71 12.99
N ILE A 41 -7.29 4.70 11.73
CA ILE A 41 -6.30 3.72 11.24
C ILE A 41 -4.95 3.94 11.94
N GLY A 42 -4.49 5.19 12.03
CA GLY A 42 -3.25 5.53 12.71
C GLY A 42 -3.27 5.12 14.17
N ALA A 43 -4.35 5.43 14.90
CA ALA A 43 -4.51 5.03 16.29
C ALA A 43 -4.57 3.50 16.47
N ALA A 44 -5.25 2.79 15.58
CA ALA A 44 -5.36 1.33 15.66
C ALA A 44 -4.05 0.59 15.37
N LEU A 45 -3.18 1.16 14.53
CA LEU A 45 -1.92 0.55 14.11
C LEU A 45 -0.68 1.19 14.76
N ASP A 46 -0.88 2.17 15.64
CA ASP A 46 0.19 3.01 16.21
C ASP A 46 1.09 3.65 15.12
N LEU A 47 0.43 4.25 14.11
CA LEU A 47 1.06 4.91 12.97
C LEU A 47 0.67 6.39 12.91
N ASN A 48 1.57 7.23 12.38
CA ASN A 48 1.28 8.64 12.18
C ASN A 48 0.15 8.82 11.14
N ALA A 49 -0.86 9.61 11.51
CA ALA A 49 -2.01 9.94 10.67
C ALA A 49 -2.00 11.40 10.17
N TYR A 50 -0.92 12.14 10.44
CA TYR A 50 -0.77 13.55 10.14
C TYR A 50 0.49 13.82 9.31
N GLY A 51 0.66 15.05 8.82
CA GLY A 51 1.81 15.45 8.02
C GLY A 51 1.61 15.24 6.52
N LEU A 52 2.72 15.01 5.79
CA LEU A 52 2.71 14.96 4.33
C LEU A 52 2.02 13.69 3.80
N LEU A 53 1.21 13.84 2.76
CA LEU A 53 0.62 12.72 2.04
C LEU A 53 1.65 12.10 1.10
N PHE A 54 1.71 10.77 1.07
CA PHE A 54 2.51 10.09 0.06
C PHE A 54 2.02 10.44 -1.34
N PRO A 55 2.93 10.64 -2.31
CA PRO A 55 2.52 10.92 -3.67
C PRO A 55 1.78 9.70 -4.23
N SER A 56 0.58 9.95 -4.77
CA SER A 56 -0.26 8.90 -5.34
C SER A 56 0.39 8.16 -6.51
N LYS A 57 1.36 8.81 -7.17
CA LYS A 57 2.18 8.25 -8.23
C LYS A 57 3.59 8.76 -8.07
N VAL A 58 4.54 7.87 -8.30
CA VAL A 58 5.94 8.25 -8.48
C VAL A 58 6.08 8.91 -9.86
N ASN A 59 6.54 10.17 -9.90
CA ASN A 59 6.82 10.85 -11.17
C ASN A 59 8.23 10.51 -11.66
N PHE A 60 8.33 9.41 -12.41
CA PHE A 60 9.62 8.91 -12.93
C PHE A 60 10.35 9.93 -13.83
N LYS A 61 9.65 10.92 -14.40
CA LYS A 61 10.29 11.97 -15.21
C LYS A 61 11.02 13.02 -14.37
N GLU A 62 10.57 13.26 -13.14
CA GLU A 62 11.16 14.22 -12.22
C GLU A 62 12.26 13.60 -11.35
N PHE A 63 12.46 12.28 -11.46
CA PHE A 63 13.51 11.57 -10.74
C PHE A 63 14.90 11.94 -11.24
N THR A 64 15.83 12.05 -10.29
CA THR A 64 17.28 12.00 -10.55
C THR A 64 17.66 10.63 -11.14
N GLU A 65 18.86 10.50 -11.72
CA GLU A 65 19.29 9.19 -12.23
C GLU A 65 19.50 8.20 -11.07
N GLU A 66 19.96 8.68 -9.92
CA GLU A 66 20.09 7.91 -8.69
C GLU A 66 18.72 7.39 -8.21
N ASP A 67 17.68 8.24 -8.20
CA ASP A 67 16.33 7.83 -7.83
C ASP A 67 15.75 6.78 -8.79
N LYS A 68 16.05 6.90 -10.09
CA LYS A 68 15.64 5.90 -11.09
C LYS A 68 16.35 4.58 -10.87
N GLU A 69 17.63 4.60 -10.52
CA GLU A 69 18.38 3.39 -10.20
C GLU A 69 17.82 2.71 -8.95
N VAL A 70 17.56 3.48 -7.89
CA VAL A 70 16.87 2.98 -6.68
C VAL A 70 15.51 2.38 -7.04
N TYR A 71 14.68 3.08 -7.81
CA TYR A 71 13.38 2.57 -8.23
C TYR A 71 13.51 1.24 -8.99
N ARG A 72 14.40 1.17 -9.98
CA ARG A 72 14.61 -0.04 -10.79
C ARG A 72 15.15 -1.20 -9.95
N SER A 73 15.98 -0.91 -8.95
CA SER A 73 16.56 -1.95 -8.08
C SER A 73 15.48 -2.69 -7.29
N PHE A 74 14.39 -2.03 -6.87
CA PHE A 74 13.31 -2.64 -6.08
C PHE A 74 12.12 -3.11 -6.91
N GLN A 75 11.90 -2.50 -8.08
CA GLN A 75 10.75 -2.82 -8.93
C GLN A 75 10.70 -4.31 -9.27
N GLY A 76 9.56 -4.95 -9.00
CA GLY A 76 9.33 -6.34 -9.35
C GLY A 76 10.03 -7.38 -8.45
N LYS A 77 10.79 -6.96 -7.43
CA LYS A 77 11.30 -7.88 -6.40
C LYS A 77 10.16 -8.56 -5.67
N THR A 78 10.37 -9.82 -5.28
CA THR A 78 9.42 -10.57 -4.45
C THR A 78 9.69 -10.38 -2.97
N LEU A 79 8.74 -10.73 -2.09
CA LEU A 79 8.95 -10.76 -0.63
C LEU A 79 10.18 -11.60 -0.24
N LYS A 80 10.39 -12.74 -0.93
CA LYS A 80 11.59 -13.57 -0.73
C LYS A 80 12.86 -12.80 -1.07
N GLN A 81 12.91 -12.18 -2.26
CA GLN A 81 14.09 -11.41 -2.67
C GLN A 81 14.35 -10.18 -1.79
N LEU A 82 13.32 -9.57 -1.21
CA LEU A 82 13.49 -8.51 -0.20
C LEU A 82 14.06 -9.08 1.11
N THR A 83 13.61 -10.27 1.52
CA THR A 83 14.12 -10.96 2.70
C THR A 83 15.58 -11.32 2.52
N ASP A 84 15.92 -11.99 1.41
CA ASP A 84 17.29 -12.38 1.06
C ASP A 84 18.20 -11.13 1.03
N LEU A 85 17.75 -10.03 0.39
CA LEU A 85 18.48 -8.76 0.37
C LEU A 85 18.75 -8.19 1.78
N MET A 86 17.75 -8.19 2.66
CA MET A 86 17.92 -7.70 4.04
C MET A 86 18.86 -8.58 4.87
N MET A 87 18.98 -9.88 4.55
CA MET A 87 19.87 -10.81 5.23
C MET A 87 21.32 -10.72 4.74
N GLU A 88 21.52 -10.29 3.49
CA GLU A 88 22.84 -10.16 2.85
C GLU A 88 23.49 -8.79 3.09
N ILE A 89 22.69 -7.73 3.23
CA ILE A 89 23.17 -6.36 3.44
C ILE A 89 23.88 -6.24 4.79
N GLY A 90 25.09 -5.65 4.78
CA GLY A 90 25.81 -5.26 6.00
C GLY A 90 25.14 -4.10 6.73
N VAL A 91 25.44 -3.90 8.01
CA VAL A 91 24.87 -2.77 8.78
C VAL A 91 25.87 -1.63 9.02
N ASP A 92 27.06 -1.74 8.44
CA ASP A 92 28.20 -0.89 8.77
C ASP A 92 28.28 0.38 7.88
N GLY A 93 27.71 0.35 6.67
CA GLY A 93 27.72 1.47 5.72
C GLY A 93 26.40 2.25 5.70
N ASP A 94 26.47 3.58 5.51
CA ASP A 94 25.25 4.41 5.44
C ASP A 94 24.36 4.07 4.23
N GLU A 95 24.96 3.74 3.09
CA GLU A 95 24.24 3.30 1.89
C GLU A 95 23.53 1.95 2.10
N ASP A 96 24.22 1.02 2.75
CA ASP A 96 23.68 -0.29 3.11
C ASP A 96 22.51 -0.14 4.09
N ARG A 97 22.67 0.69 5.13
CA ARG A 97 21.60 1.00 6.09
C ARG A 97 20.40 1.64 5.40
N LEU A 98 20.62 2.54 4.44
CA LEU A 98 19.55 3.15 3.67
C LEU A 98 18.83 2.11 2.80
N THR A 99 19.57 1.23 2.14
CA THR A 99 19.02 0.14 1.33
C THR A 99 18.22 -0.85 2.19
N PHE A 100 18.71 -1.17 3.39
CA PHE A 100 17.98 -1.98 4.37
C PHE A 100 16.65 -1.32 4.75
N LYS A 101 16.64 -0.03 5.12
CA LYS A 101 15.40 0.69 5.47
C LYS A 101 14.38 0.65 4.31
N ARG A 102 14.84 0.82 3.07
CA ARG A 102 14.01 0.76 1.85
C ARG A 102 13.43 -0.64 1.63
N ALA A 103 14.24 -1.69 1.77
CA ALA A 103 13.79 -3.07 1.66
C ALA A 103 12.78 -3.43 2.76
N PHE A 104 13.07 -3.00 3.99
CA PHE A 104 12.23 -3.26 5.15
C PHE A 104 10.85 -2.60 5.02
N ILE A 105 10.77 -1.33 4.59
CA ILE A 105 9.47 -0.68 4.43
C ILE A 105 8.64 -1.34 3.32
N LEU A 106 9.27 -1.73 2.20
CA LEU A 106 8.58 -2.50 1.15
C LEU A 106 8.05 -3.82 1.68
N TYR A 107 8.83 -4.53 2.48
CA TYR A 107 8.41 -5.79 3.10
C TYR A 107 7.19 -5.58 4.00
N ILE A 108 7.20 -4.57 4.88
CA ILE A 108 6.07 -4.26 5.77
C ILE A 108 4.82 -3.91 4.97
N GLN A 109 4.95 -3.09 3.92
CA GLN A 109 3.81 -2.73 3.08
C GLN A 109 3.22 -3.93 2.36
N MET A 110 4.06 -4.77 1.76
CA MET A 110 3.59 -5.93 1.00
C MET A 110 3.01 -7.03 1.89
N SER A 111 3.51 -7.16 3.11
CA SER A 111 3.09 -8.22 4.05
C SER A 111 1.85 -7.83 4.86
N PHE A 112 1.75 -6.56 5.29
CA PHE A 112 0.79 -6.15 6.32
C PHE A 112 -0.10 -4.97 5.94
N LEU A 113 0.47 -3.87 5.45
CA LEU A 113 -0.26 -2.61 5.32
C LEU A 113 -1.07 -2.50 4.02
N SER A 114 -0.48 -2.96 2.92
CA SER A 114 -1.06 -2.91 1.57
C SER A 114 -0.90 -4.26 0.85
N PRO A 115 -1.32 -5.39 1.46
CA PRO A 115 -1.00 -6.70 0.92
C PRO A 115 -1.78 -6.96 -0.37
N THR A 116 -1.06 -7.43 -1.39
CA THR A 116 -1.62 -7.70 -2.73
C THR A 116 -1.43 -9.17 -3.11
N THR A 117 -2.30 -9.71 -3.97
CA THR A 117 -2.15 -11.09 -4.46
C THR A 117 -0.93 -11.27 -5.34
N ILE A 118 -0.36 -10.16 -5.84
CA ILE A 118 0.89 -10.15 -6.60
C ILE A 118 2.03 -10.30 -5.60
N ASN A 119 2.83 -11.34 -5.75
CA ASN A 119 3.99 -11.61 -4.89
C ASN A 119 5.21 -10.71 -5.17
N LYS A 120 5.04 -9.63 -5.94
CA LYS A 120 6.09 -8.71 -6.40
C LYS A 120 5.77 -7.27 -6.01
N VAL A 121 6.80 -6.46 -5.79
CA VAL A 121 6.70 -5.03 -5.53
C VAL A 121 5.92 -4.35 -6.66
N SER A 122 4.81 -3.72 -6.30
CA SER A 122 3.96 -2.91 -7.17
C SER A 122 4.30 -1.42 -7.05
N PRO A 123 4.02 -0.60 -8.08
CA PRO A 123 4.19 0.85 -8.02
C PRO A 123 3.54 1.54 -6.81
N ILE A 124 2.50 0.94 -6.21
CA ILE A 124 1.83 1.49 -5.02
C ILE A 124 2.70 1.45 -3.74
N HIS A 125 3.67 0.54 -3.68
CA HIS A 125 4.61 0.41 -2.56
C HIS A 125 5.88 1.26 -2.76
N MET A 126 6.08 1.84 -3.93
CA MET A 126 7.33 2.55 -4.25
C MET A 126 7.48 3.91 -3.55
N PRO A 127 6.44 4.74 -3.35
CA PRO A 127 6.64 6.07 -2.77
C PRO A 127 7.42 6.12 -1.44
N PRO A 128 7.17 5.22 -0.45
CA PRO A 128 7.84 5.33 0.84
C PRO A 128 9.34 5.06 0.84
N ILE A 129 9.89 4.42 -0.19
CA ILE A 129 11.34 4.12 -0.25
C ILE A 129 12.19 5.39 -0.39
N PHE A 130 11.59 6.49 -0.84
CA PHE A 130 12.27 7.79 -1.02
C PHE A 130 12.20 8.69 0.20
N CYS A 131 11.48 8.30 1.26
CA CYS A 131 11.30 9.13 2.45
C CYS A 131 11.60 8.40 3.76
N VAL A 132 12.38 7.31 3.69
CA VAL A 132 12.70 6.43 4.83
C VAL A 132 13.45 7.12 5.98
N ASP A 133 14.13 8.24 5.73
CA ASP A 133 14.80 9.02 6.78
C ASP A 133 13.84 9.94 7.54
N THR A 134 12.77 10.38 6.88
CA THR A 134 11.70 11.21 7.46
C THR A 134 10.43 10.41 7.74
N ILE A 135 10.51 9.08 7.82
CA ILE A 135 9.36 8.18 7.68
C ILE A 135 8.22 8.41 8.69
N ARG A 136 8.55 9.02 9.84
CA ARG A 136 7.58 9.38 10.89
C ARG A 136 6.77 10.63 10.58
N GLU A 137 7.23 11.48 9.65
CA GLU A 137 6.58 12.74 9.28
C GLU A 137 5.46 12.55 8.25
N TRP A 138 5.35 11.35 7.67
CA TRP A 138 4.39 11.03 6.63
C TRP A 138 3.12 10.42 7.19
N ASN A 139 2.01 10.76 6.54
CA ASN A 139 0.68 10.31 6.92
C ASN A 139 0.44 8.87 6.45
N TRP A 140 0.85 7.91 7.29
CA TRP A 140 0.67 6.48 7.09
C TRP A 140 -0.78 6.04 7.17
N GLY A 141 -1.55 6.61 8.10
CA GLY A 141 -2.99 6.34 8.20
C GLY A 141 -3.71 6.67 6.90
N GLY A 142 -3.39 7.80 6.29
CA GLY A 142 -3.92 8.24 5.00
C GLY A 142 -3.45 7.38 3.84
N HIS A 143 -2.19 6.93 3.85
CA HIS A 143 -1.67 6.02 2.83
C HIS A 143 -2.42 4.67 2.80
N ILE A 144 -2.65 4.09 3.98
CA ILE A 144 -3.38 2.82 4.13
C ILE A 144 -4.85 3.01 3.74
N LEU A 145 -5.46 4.11 4.18
CA LEU A 145 -6.84 4.45 3.80
C LEU A 145 -7.00 4.56 2.28
N ASP A 146 -6.10 5.27 1.60
CA ASP A 146 -6.11 5.42 0.15
C ASP A 146 -5.99 4.07 -0.57
N PHE A 147 -5.10 3.19 -0.08
CA PHE A 147 -5.00 1.81 -0.60
C PHE A 147 -6.32 1.04 -0.44
N LEU A 148 -6.94 1.07 0.75
CA LEU A 148 -8.19 0.37 1.05
C LEU A 148 -9.33 0.87 0.15
N ILE A 149 -9.54 2.18 0.08
CA ILE A 149 -10.60 2.80 -0.74
C ILE A 149 -10.43 2.41 -2.21
N LYS A 150 -9.20 2.51 -2.74
CA LYS A 150 -8.87 2.12 -4.11
C LYS A 150 -9.13 0.63 -4.36
N GLY A 151 -8.67 -0.24 -3.47
CA GLY A 151 -8.86 -1.69 -3.59
C GLY A 151 -10.33 -2.09 -3.58
N ILE A 152 -11.14 -1.52 -2.68
CA ILE A 152 -12.59 -1.77 -2.59
C ILE A 152 -13.29 -1.26 -3.87
N SER A 153 -12.97 -0.03 -4.28
CA SER A 153 -13.56 0.60 -5.46
C SER A 153 -13.32 -0.20 -6.74
N GLU A 154 -12.08 -0.68 -6.95
CA GLU A 154 -11.78 -1.52 -8.11
C GLU A 154 -12.54 -2.85 -8.10
N HIS A 155 -12.75 -3.45 -6.93
CA HIS A 155 -13.52 -4.68 -6.83
C HIS A 155 -14.99 -4.47 -7.19
N ILE A 156 -15.59 -3.37 -6.73
CA ILE A 156 -16.97 -2.98 -7.07
C ILE A 156 -17.11 -2.74 -8.58
N LEU A 157 -16.18 -2.00 -9.18
CA LEU A 157 -16.17 -1.72 -10.62
C LEU A 157 -16.05 -3.01 -11.44
N LYS A 158 -15.13 -3.91 -11.09
CA LYS A 158 -14.97 -5.22 -11.76
C LYS A 158 -16.24 -6.07 -11.69
N LYS A 159 -16.92 -6.09 -10.54
CA LYS A 159 -18.18 -6.80 -10.37
C LYS A 159 -19.27 -6.23 -11.28
N ASN A 160 -19.39 -4.91 -11.37
CA ASN A 160 -20.39 -4.25 -12.20
C ASN A 160 -20.12 -4.49 -13.70
N SER A 161 -18.86 -4.44 -14.14
CA SER A 161 -18.51 -4.78 -15.52
C SER A 161 -18.84 -6.23 -15.88
N LEU A 162 -18.61 -7.18 -14.95
CA LEU A 162 -18.95 -8.59 -15.15
C LEU A 162 -20.47 -8.81 -15.23
N MET A 163 -21.26 -8.09 -14.41
CA MET A 163 -22.72 -8.16 -14.47
C MET A 163 -23.26 -7.65 -15.82
N VAL A 164 -22.74 -6.54 -16.35
CA VAL A 164 -23.14 -6.00 -17.65
C VAL A 164 -22.82 -6.97 -18.79
N VAL A 165 -21.65 -7.62 -18.76
CA VAL A 165 -21.26 -8.62 -19.79
C VAL A 165 -22.11 -9.90 -19.70
N SER A 166 -22.56 -10.30 -18.51
CA SER A 166 -23.42 -11.49 -18.35
C SER A 166 -24.89 -11.29 -18.75
N MET A 167 -25.29 -10.04 -19.02
CA MET A 167 -26.65 -9.67 -19.46
C MET A 167 -26.75 -9.46 -20.98
N LEU A 168 -25.64 -9.60 -21.71
CA LEU A 168 -25.54 -9.54 -23.17
C LEU A 168 -25.28 -10.94 -23.74
#